data_AF-A0A7Y3P7Z9-F1
#
_entry.id   AF-A0A7Y3P7Z9-F1
#
_cell.length_a   1.000
_cell.length_b   1.000
_cell.length_c   1.000
_cell.angle_alpha   90.00
_cell.angle_beta   90.00
_cell.angle_gamma   90.00
#
_symmetry.space_group_name_H-M   'P 1'
#
loop_
_entity.id
_entity.type
_entity.pdbx_description
1 polymer ?
#
loop_
_entity_poly.entity_id
_entity_poly.type
_entity_poly.pdbx_seq_one_letter_code
_entity_poly.pdbx_strand_id
1 'polypeptide(L)'
;MKIRSHPVVCREAIELMSDYLDGSLSRRDTRRLEEHLAICPPCRTYLAQMRLVISVSGSVSPDDLSPEALDDLVEVFRRYRDEPESS
;
A
#
# COMPACT_ATOMS: atom_id res chain seq x y z
N MET A 1 -10.97 -23.92 -11.94
CA MET A 1 -12.04 -23.00 -12.41
C MET A 1 -11.37 -21.80 -13.07
N LYS A 2 -11.40 -21.69 -14.40
CA LYS A 2 -10.76 -20.57 -15.12
C LYS A 2 -11.71 -19.37 -15.12
N ILE A 3 -11.56 -18.51 -14.11
CA ILE A 3 -12.29 -17.24 -14.03
C ILE A 3 -11.76 -16.36 -15.16
N ARG A 4 -12.60 -16.12 -16.17
CA ARG A 4 -12.30 -15.18 -17.25
C ARG A 4 -11.99 -13.82 -16.62
N SER A 5 -10.76 -13.34 -16.82
CA SER A 5 -10.34 -12.02 -16.37
C SER A 5 -11.06 -11.00 -17.25
N HIS A 6 -12.01 -10.27 -16.70
CA HIS A 6 -12.60 -9.13 -17.40
C HIS A 6 -11.75 -7.87 -17.10
N PRO A 7 -11.73 -6.88 -18.01
CA PRO A 7 -11.09 -5.59 -17.76
C PRO A 7 -11.67 -4.95 -16.50
N VAL A 8 -10.79 -4.35 -15.69
CA VAL A 8 -11.19 -3.65 -14.46
C VAL A 8 -12.04 -2.43 -14.82
N VAL A 9 -13.18 -2.29 -14.15
CA VAL A 9 -14.04 -1.09 -14.23
C VAL A 9 -13.76 -0.15 -13.06
N CYS A 10 -14.22 1.10 -13.14
CA CYS A 10 -13.87 2.12 -12.13
C CYS A 10 -14.22 1.71 -10.69
N ARG A 11 -15.34 1.01 -10.46
CA ARG A 11 -15.72 0.52 -9.13
C ARG A 11 -14.71 -0.50 -8.59
N GLU A 12 -14.40 -1.51 -9.39
CA GLU A 12 -13.40 -2.52 -9.04
C GLU A 12 -12.01 -1.87 -8.85
N ALA A 13 -11.66 -0.87 -9.67
CA ALA A 13 -10.41 -0.15 -9.50
C ALA A 13 -10.32 0.49 -8.12
N ILE A 14 -11.38 1.19 -7.68
CA ILE A 14 -11.46 1.81 -6.34
C ILE A 14 -11.33 0.77 -5.23
N GLU A 15 -12.01 -0.38 -5.36
CA GLU A 15 -11.94 -1.47 -4.38
C GLU A 15 -10.52 -2.03 -4.24
N LEU A 16 -9.75 -2.07 -5.33
CA LEU A 16 -8.36 -2.54 -5.34
C LEU A 16 -7.36 -1.48 -4.82
N MET A 17 -7.72 -0.20 -4.70
CA MET A 17 -6.75 0.86 -4.41
C MET A 17 -6.13 0.78 -3.02
N SER A 18 -6.88 0.36 -1.99
CA SER A 18 -6.34 0.25 -0.64
C SER A 18 -5.22 -0.80 -0.59
N ASP A 19 -5.52 -2.03 -1.04
CA ASP A 19 -4.54 -3.12 -1.12
C ASP A 19 -3.35 -2.77 -2.04
N TYR A 20 -3.58 -1.96 -3.08
CA TYR A 20 -2.51 -1.46 -3.94
C TYR A 20 -1.57 -0.50 -3.22
N LEU A 21 -2.12 0.39 -2.39
CA LEU A 21 -1.35 1.34 -1.58
C LEU A 21 -0.59 0.63 -0.45
N ASP A 22 -1.17 -0.43 0.10
CA ASP A 22 -0.56 -1.26 1.16
C ASP A 22 0.46 -2.28 0.60
N GLY A 23 0.56 -2.42 -0.73
CA GLY A 23 1.45 -3.38 -1.39
C GLY A 23 1.04 -4.85 -1.23
N SER A 24 -0.20 -5.11 -0.82
CA SER A 24 -0.73 -6.45 -0.55
C SER A 24 -1.42 -7.10 -1.76
N LEU A 25 -1.65 -6.35 -2.85
CA LEU A 25 -2.26 -6.89 -4.07
C LEU A 25 -1.41 -7.99 -4.72
N SER A 26 -2.13 -8.98 -5.27
CA SER A 26 -1.51 -9.98 -6.15
C SER A 26 -0.91 -9.31 -7.39
N ARG A 27 0.21 -9.86 -7.91
CA ARG A 27 0.84 -9.34 -9.15
C ARG A 27 -0.12 -9.22 -10.32
N ARG A 28 -1.12 -10.12 -10.39
CA ARG A 28 -2.14 -10.11 -11.44
C ARG A 28 -3.08 -8.92 -11.28
N ASP A 29 -3.56 -8.66 -10.07
CA ASP A 29 -4.52 -7.57 -9.83
C ASP A 29 -3.83 -6.21 -9.86
N THR A 30 -2.57 -6.13 -9.41
CA THR A 30 -1.70 -4.97 -9.63
C THR A 30 -1.63 -4.60 -11.11
N ARG A 31 -1.33 -5.57 -11.99
CA ARG A 31 -1.26 -5.33 -13.44
C ARG A 31 -2.59 -4.84 -14.00
N ARG A 32 -3.71 -5.46 -13.61
CA ARG A 32 -5.05 -5.09 -14.09
C ARG A 32 -5.45 -3.68 -13.63
N LEU A 33 -5.14 -3.31 -12.40
CA LEU A 33 -5.38 -1.97 -11.88
C LEU A 33 -4.51 -0.94 -12.61
N GLU A 34 -3.22 -1.22 -12.83
CA GLU A 34 -2.32 -0.35 -13.58
C GLU A 34 -2.79 -0.13 -15.02
N GLU A 35 -3.27 -1.17 -15.70
CA GLU A 35 -3.87 -1.07 -17.04
C GLU A 35 -5.09 -0.14 -17.04
N HIS A 36 -5.98 -0.25 -16.05
CA HIS A 36 -7.12 0.65 -15.90
C HIS A 36 -6.67 2.09 -15.62
N LEU A 37 -5.71 2.27 -14.70
CA LEU A 37 -5.15 3.58 -14.36
C LEU A 37 -4.48 4.24 -15.56
N ALA A 38 -3.90 3.49 -16.51
CA ALA A 38 -3.32 4.07 -17.73
C ALA A 38 -4.38 4.78 -18.60
N ILE A 39 -5.61 4.27 -18.65
CA ILE A 39 -6.67 4.74 -19.55
C ILE A 39 -7.74 5.60 -18.86
N CYS A 40 -7.81 5.62 -17.53
CA CYS A 40 -8.86 6.31 -16.77
C CYS A 40 -8.30 7.47 -15.91
N PRO A 41 -8.28 8.72 -16.43
CA PRO A 41 -7.85 9.89 -15.67
C PRO A 41 -8.59 10.13 -14.33
N PRO A 42 -9.92 9.91 -14.23
CA PRO A 42 -10.63 10.03 -12.96
C PRO A 42 -10.09 9.09 -11.87
N CYS A 43 -9.86 7.82 -12.18
CA CYS A 43 -9.31 6.86 -11.21
C CYS A 43 -7.87 7.19 -10.82
N ARG A 44 -7.04 7.72 -11.73
CA ARG A 44 -5.71 8.25 -11.36
C ARG A 44 -5.81 9.40 -10.37
N THR A 45 -6.74 10.31 -10.60
CA THR A 45 -6.97 11.47 -9.73
C THR A 45 -7.43 11.00 -8.35
N TYR A 46 -8.35 10.06 -8.29
CA TYR A 46 -8.82 9.49 -7.03
C TYR A 46 -7.70 8.78 -6.26
N LEU A 47 -6.86 7.99 -6.93
CA LEU A 47 -5.68 7.39 -6.31
C LEU A 47 -4.71 8.44 -5.76
N ALA A 48 -4.48 9.54 -6.49
CA ALA A 48 -3.65 10.64 -6.01
C ALA A 48 -4.26 11.33 -4.78
N GLN A 49 -5.58 11.48 -4.73
CA GLN A 49 -6.29 12.01 -3.55
C GLN A 49 -6.14 11.07 -2.35
N MET A 50 -6.29 9.76 -2.52
CA MET A 50 -6.07 8.79 -1.43
C MET A 50 -4.65 8.89 -0.87
N ARG A 51 -3.64 8.99 -1.74
CA ARG A 51 -2.24 9.21 -1.31
C ARG A 51 -2.08 10.51 -0.52
N LEU A 52 -2.73 11.58 -0.96
CA LEU A 52 -2.73 12.85 -0.22
C LEU A 52 -3.36 12.69 1.15
N VAL A 53 -4.54 12.07 1.25
CA VAL A 53 -5.21 11.78 2.53
C VAL A 53 -4.30 11.01 3.46
N ILE A 54 -3.66 9.93 2.99
CA ILE A 54 -2.68 9.17 3.79
C ILE A 54 -1.54 10.08 4.28
N SER A 55 -0.98 10.89 3.39
CA SER A 55 0.16 11.76 3.75
C SER A 55 -0.19 12.84 4.78
N VAL A 56 -1.42 13.38 4.76
CA VAL A 56 -1.85 14.44 5.70
C VAL A 56 -2.48 13.89 6.96
N SER A 57 -3.06 12.69 6.93
CA SER A 57 -3.67 12.04 8.10
C SER A 57 -2.67 11.23 8.94
N GLY A 58 -1.52 10.87 8.38
CA GLY A 58 -0.57 9.98 9.05
C GLY A 58 0.87 10.21 8.63
N SER A 59 1.47 11.31 9.08
CA SER A 59 2.91 11.32 9.35
C SER A 59 3.11 11.22 10.85
N VAL A 60 3.46 10.04 11.35
CA VAL A 60 4.08 9.91 12.67
C VAL A 60 5.57 10.17 12.44
N SER A 61 6.02 11.37 12.78
CA SER A 61 7.44 11.67 12.84
C SER A 61 8.05 11.03 14.10
N PRO A 62 9.38 10.85 14.16
CA PRO A 62 10.04 10.44 15.40
C PRO A 62 9.69 11.36 16.58
N ASP A 63 9.39 12.63 16.31
CA ASP A 63 9.00 13.61 17.33
C ASP A 63 7.57 13.40 17.87
N ASP A 64 6.73 12.64 17.14
CA ASP A 64 5.38 12.25 17.58
C ASP A 64 5.38 10.99 18.45
N LEU A 65 6.52 10.30 18.57
CA LEU A 65 6.69 9.13 19.43
C LEU A 65 7.17 9.53 20.82
N SER A 66 6.70 8.82 21.85
CA SER A 66 7.38 8.91 23.14
C SER A 66 8.79 8.30 23.04
N PRO A 67 9.76 8.77 23.83
CA PRO A 67 11.11 8.19 23.83
C PRO A 67 11.10 6.66 24.04
N GLU A 68 10.21 6.17 24.90
CA GLU A 68 10.06 4.74 25.20
C GLU A 68 9.57 3.96 23.97
N ALA A 69 8.58 4.47 23.25
CA ALA A 69 8.07 3.82 22.05
C ALA A 69 9.12 3.75 20.94
N LEU A 70 9.96 4.77 20.82
CA LEU A 70 11.07 4.79 19.86
C LEU A 70 12.15 3.76 20.22
N ASP A 71 12.54 3.70 21.50
CA ASP A 71 13.52 2.71 21.99
C ASP A 71 13.03 1.27 21.77
N ASP A 72 11.76 0.99 22.08
CA ASP A 72 11.13 -0.31 21.85
C ASP A 72 11.17 -0.70 20.37
N LEU A 73 10.83 0.23 19.46
CA LEU A 73 10.89 0.00 18.01
C LEU A 73 12.32 -0.30 17.54
N VAL A 74 13.29 0.47 18.02
CA VAL A 74 14.71 0.26 17.67
C VAL A 74 15.21 -1.10 18.16
N GLU A 75 14.78 -1.55 19.34
CA GLU A 75 15.13 -2.89 19.84
C GLU A 75 14.59 -3.99 18.93
N VAL A 76 13.33 -3.88 18.50
CA VAL A 76 12.71 -4.83 17.55
C VAL A 76 13.49 -4.88 16.23
N PHE A 77 13.83 -3.72 15.65
CA PHE A 77 14.59 -3.68 14.40
C PHE A 77 16.00 -4.27 14.53
N ARG A 78 16.69 -4.02 15.66
CA ARG A 78 18.01 -4.62 15.93
C ARG A 78 17.91 -6.14 15.98
N ARG A 79 16.93 -6.67 16.69
CA ARG A 79 16.67 -8.11 16.78
C ARG A 79 16.42 -8.74 15.40
N TYR A 80 15.58 -8.11 14.59
CA TYR A 80 15.30 -8.58 13.23
C TYR A 80 16.54 -8.61 12.33
N ARG A 81 17.44 -7.62 12.45
CA ARG A 81 18.69 -7.59 11.68
C ARG A 81 19.70 -8.63 12.15
N ASP A 82 19.72 -8.90 13.46
CA ASP A 82 20.68 -9.80 14.08
C ASP A 82 20.19 -11.27 14.04
N GLU A 83 18.91 -11.51 13.67
CA GLU A 83 18.39 -12.82 13.26
C GLU A 83 18.93 -13.17 11.86
N PRO A 84 19.76 -14.22 11.71
CA PRO A 84 20.20 -14.67 10.40
C PRO A 84 18.98 -15.16 9.62
N GLU A 85 18.81 -14.68 8.39
CA GLU A 85 17.79 -15.10 7.42
C GLU A 85 17.71 -16.64 7.38
N SER A 86 16.79 -17.22 8.15
CA SER A 86 16.53 -18.65 8.15
C SER A 86 15.36 -18.94 7.20
N SER A 87 15.76 -19.22 5.95
CA SER A 87 15.04 -19.95 4.91
C SER A 87 14.07 -19.21 3.99
#